data_AF-A0A2P5K6P4-F1
#
_entry.id   AF-A0A2P5K6P4-F1
#
_cell.length_a   1.000
_cell.length_b   1.000
_cell.length_c   1.000
_cell.angle_alpha   90.00
_cell.angle_beta   90.00
_cell.angle_gamma   90.00
#
_symmetry.space_group_name_H-M   'P 1'
#
loop_
_entity.id
_entity.type
_entity.pdbx_description
1 polymer ?
#
loop_
_entity_poly.entity_id
_entity_poly.type
_entity_poly.pdbx_seq_one_letter_code
_entity_poly.pdbx_strand_id
1 'polypeptide(L)' 'MDNASTLYVGLDVHKESITVAYAINGGEVESMGKIGTTPTRWWP' A
#
# COMPACT_ATOMS: atom_id res chain seq x y z
N MET A 1 -2.53 -13.00 25.71
CA MET A 1 -2.65 -11.73 24.98
C MET A 1 -2.20 -12.04 23.57
N ASP A 2 -3.13 -12.20 22.64
CA ASP A 2 -2.77 -12.41 21.23
C ASP A 2 -2.49 -11.05 20.58
N ASN A 3 -1.23 -10.66 20.65
CA ASN A 3 -0.66 -9.49 20.00
C ASN A 3 -0.20 -9.80 18.57
N ALA A 4 -0.89 -10.72 17.89
CA ALA A 4 -0.78 -10.81 16.45
C ALA A 4 -1.45 -9.54 15.90
N SER A 5 -0.64 -8.55 15.54
CA SER A 5 -1.05 -7.37 14.78
C SER A 5 -0.20 -7.33 13.51
N THR A 6 -0.06 -8.48 12.85
CA THR A 6 0.71 -8.58 11.62
C THR A 6 -0.09 -7.90 10.53
N LEU A 7 0.41 -6.79 10.01
CA LEU A 7 -0.18 -6.11 8.87
C LEU A 7 0.48 -6.62 7.59
N TYR A 8 -0.30 -7.27 6.75
CA TYR A 8 0.12 -7.66 5.40
C TYR A 8 -0.23 -6.51 4.46
N VAL A 9 0.73 -6.07 3.64
CA VAL A 9 0.56 -4.94 2.72
C VAL A 9 0.94 -5.38 1.31
N GLY A 10 0.01 -5.23 0.36
CA GLY A 10 0.24 -5.38 -1.06
C GLY A 10 0.36 -4.01 -1.72
N LEU A 11 1.42 -3.82 -2.51
CA LEU A 11 1.71 -2.59 -3.24
C LEU A 11 1.81 -2.90 -4.73
N ASP A 12 1.00 -2.21 -5.53
CA ASP A 12 1.17 -2.16 -6.98
C ASP A 12 1.62 -0.75 -7.38
N VAL A 13 2.85 -0.66 -7.87
CA VAL A 13 3.48 0.61 -8.24
C VAL A 13 3.42 0.77 -9.75
N HIS A 14 2.63 1.73 -10.20
CA HIS A 14 2.50 2.13 -11.59
C HIS A 14 3.10 3.52 -11.83
N LYS A 15 3.37 3.87 -13.09
CA LYS A 15 4.07 5.10 -13.48
C LYS A 15 3.49 6.38 -12.85
N GLU A 16 2.17 6.44 -12.72
CA GLU A 16 1.43 7.64 -12.28
C GLU A 16 0.69 7.42 -10.95
N SER A 17 0.78 6.22 -10.37
CA SER A 17 0.02 5.89 -9.16
C SER A 17 0.50 4.65 -8.45
N ILE A 18 0.23 4.60 -7.17
CA ILE A 18 0.39 3.44 -6.31
C ILE A 18 -0.99 2.99 -5.86
N THR A 19 -1.27 1.69 -5.96
CA THR A 19 -2.45 1.08 -5.32
C THR A 19 -1.98 0.33 -4.09
N VAL A 20 -2.67 0.51 -2.97
CA VAL A 20 -2.35 -0.14 -1.69
C VAL A 20 -3.54 -0.95 -1.21
N ALA A 21 -3.28 -2.18 -0.80
CA ALA A 21 -4.24 -3.00 -0.07
C ALA A 21 -3.58 -3.61 1.16
N TYR A 22 -4.32 -3.81 2.24
CA TYR A 22 -3.80 -4.39 3.46
C TYR A 22 -4.75 -5.38 4.11
N ALA A 23 -4.22 -6.28 4.93
CA ALA A 23 -4.99 -7.19 5.77
C ALA A 23 -4.35 -7.31 7.15
N ILE A 24 -5.18 -7.20 8.20
CA ILE A 24 -4.74 -7.41 9.58
C ILE A 24 -4.83 -8.90 9.88
N ASN A 25 -3.72 -9.53 10.27
CA ASN A 25 -3.61 -10.94 10.62
C ASN A 25 -4.11 -11.91 9.53
N GLY A 26 -3.97 -11.53 8.26
CA GLY A 26 -4.48 -12.33 7.14
C GLY A 26 -6.01 -12.41 7.07
N GLY A 27 -6.71 -11.49 7.75
CA GLY A 27 -8.15 -11.31 7.66
C GLY A 27 -8.58 -10.66 6.33
N GLU A 28 -9.70 -9.93 6.36
CA GLU A 28 -10.21 -9.28 5.16
C GLU A 28 -9.22 -8.27 4.58
N VAL A 29 -9.19 -8.21 3.25
CA VAL A 29 -8.34 -7.28 2.51
C VAL A 29 -9.10 -5.98 2.33
N GLU A 30 -8.54 -4.90 2.85
CA GLU A 30 -9.05 -3.54 2.67
C GLU A 30 -8.21 -2.81 1.60
N SER A 31 -8.88 -2.07 0.71
CA SER A 31 -8.22 -1.24 -0.30
C SER A 31 -8.13 0.20 0.19
N MET A 32 -6.92 0.78 0.12
CA MET A 32 -6.69 2.19 0.42
C MET A 32 -6.92 3.08 -0.81
N GLY A 33 -7.32 2.50 -1.94
CA GLY A 33 -7.54 3.19 -3.20
C GLY A 33 -6.26 3.54 -3.96
N LYS A 34 -6.39 4.47 -4.92
CA LYS A 34 -5.32 4.89 -5.81
C LYS A 34 -4.66 6.16 -5.26
N ILE A 35 -3.37 6.08 -4.97
CA ILE A 35 -2.53 7.20 -4.54
C ILE A 35 -1.78 7.71 -5.76
N GLY A 36 -1.96 8.98 -6.12
CA GLY A 36 -1.21 9.58 -7.23
C GLY A 36 0.28 9.72 -6.90
N THR A 37 1.14 9.51 -7.89
CA THR A 37 2.59 9.77 -7.75
C THR A 37 2.97 11.01 -8.54
N THR A 38 3.98 11.73 -8.05
CA THR A 38 4.68 12.74 -8.84
C THR A 38 6.03 12.17 -9.25
N PRO A 39 6.47 12.34 -10.51
CA PRO A 39 7.82 12.00 -10.90
C PRO A 39 8.80 12.67 -9.94
N THR A 40 9.67 11.89 -9.34
CA THR A 40 10.77 12.45 -8.56
C THR A 40 11.63 13.25 -9.53
N ARG A 41 11.72 14.58 -9.33
CA ARG A 41 12.58 15.45 -10.13
C ARG A 41 14.03 15.19 -9.73
N TRP A 42 14.63 14.18 -10.34
CA TRP A 42 16.07 13.98 -10.30
C TRP A 42 16.67 14.92 -11.34
N TRP A 43 17.20 16.06 -10.85
CA TRP A 43 17.93 17.11 -11.56
C TRP A 43 17.14 18.34 -12.07
N PRO A 44 17.65 19.58 -11.85
CA PRO A 44 17.14 20.82 -12.45
C PRO A 44 17.43 20.94 -13.95
#